data_AF-A0A433K8F6-F1
#
_entry.id   AF-A0A433K8F6-F1
#
_cell.length_a   1.000
_cell.length_b   1.000
_cell.length_c   1.000
_cell.angle_alpha   90.00
_cell.angle_beta   90.00
_cell.angle_gamma   90.00
#
_symmetry.space_group_name_H-M   'P 1'
#
loop_
_entity.id
_entity.type
_entity.pdbx_description
1 polymer ?
#
loop_
_entity_poly.entity_id
_entity_poly.type
_entity_poly.pdbx_seq_one_letter_code
_entity_poly.pdbx_strand_id
1 'polypeptide(L)'
;MGNIHLIPRLIRLRDAPTYVGMDRHRFNKDVRPNLVEIPMGVQGVAFDRLDLDAWVDDYIQCSGRPAVTKQRSLEQWDEKNRRVSSKEVTIGTSIKRSLDAEFEKALVRATSKKQKNTLQNV
;
A
#
# COMPACT_ATOMS: atom_id res chain seq x y z
N MET A 1 -45.48 10.00 -10.47
CA MET A 1 -45.19 9.28 -11.72
C MET A 1 -43.70 8.97 -11.70
N GLY A 2 -43.32 7.69 -11.67
CA GLY A 2 -41.92 7.30 -11.60
C GLY A 2 -41.24 7.57 -12.94
N ASN A 3 -40.20 8.42 -12.95
CA ASN A 3 -39.37 8.61 -14.13
C ASN A 3 -38.57 7.31 -14.36
N ILE A 4 -38.93 6.58 -15.41
CA ILE A 4 -38.18 5.42 -15.86
C ILE A 4 -36.90 5.96 -16.52
N HIS A 5 -35.80 5.98 -15.77
CA HIS A 5 -34.49 6.32 -16.29
C HIS A 5 -33.96 5.13 -17.11
N LEU A 6 -34.29 5.12 -18.40
CA LEU A 6 -33.69 4.20 -19.36
C LEU A 6 -32.22 4.56 -19.53
N ILE A 7 -31.33 3.75 -18.97
CA ILE A 7 -29.90 3.86 -19.22
C ILE A 7 -29.65 3.37 -20.65
N PRO A 8 -29.04 4.19 -21.52
CA PRO A 8 -28.67 3.78 -22.86
C PRO A 8 -27.77 2.55 -22.82
N ARG A 9 -27.93 1.64 -23.79
CA ARG A 9 -27.07 0.46 -23.88
C ARG A 9 -25.61 0.83 -24.15
N LEU A 10 -25.39 1.84 -24.98
CA LEU A 10 -24.07 2.38 -25.25
C LEU A 10 -23.82 3.63 -24.40
N ILE A 11 -22.80 3.57 -23.55
CA ILE A 11 -22.38 4.66 -22.68
C ILE A 11 -21.15 5.33 -23.30
N ARG A 12 -21.19 6.66 -23.48
CA ARG A 12 -20.06 7.41 -24.03
C ARG A 12 -18.89 7.43 -23.05
N LEU A 13 -17.65 7.52 -23.55
CA LEU A 13 -16.43 7.64 -22.73
C LEU A 13 -16.51 8.76 -21.68
N ARG A 14 -17.26 9.84 -21.94
CA ARG A 14 -17.47 10.91 -20.97
C ARG A 14 -18.24 10.45 -19.73
N ASP A 15 -19.25 9.61 -19.94
CA ASP A 15 -20.24 9.23 -18.92
C ASP A 15 -19.89 7.86 -18.27
N ALA A 16 -19.04 7.05 -18.93
CA ALA A 16 -18.61 5.73 -18.45
C ALA A 16 -17.86 5.75 -17.09
N PRO A 17 -16.92 6.69 -16.81
CA PRO A 17 -16.28 6.78 -15.50
C PRO A 17 -17.28 7.08 -14.38
N THR A 18 -18.29 7.93 -14.67
CA THR A 18 -19.34 8.28 -13.72
C THR A 18 -20.27 7.11 -13.45
N TYR A 19 -20.57 6.29 -14.47
CA TYR A 19 -21.38 5.08 -14.30
C TYR A 19 -20.75 4.08 -13.32
N VAL A 20 -19.44 3.83 -13.44
CA VAL A 20 -18.75 2.90 -12.53
C VAL A 20 -18.37 3.56 -11.18
N GLY A 21 -18.51 4.87 -11.06
CA GLY A 21 -18.18 5.60 -9.83
C GLY A 21 -16.68 5.77 -9.61
N MET A 22 -15.88 5.85 -10.68
CA MET A 22 -14.42 5.99 -10.61
C MET A 22 -13.91 7.25 -11.29
N ASP A 23 -12.66 7.64 -10.99
CA ASP A 23 -12.03 8.77 -11.67
C ASP A 23 -11.64 8.42 -13.12
N ARG A 24 -11.56 9.45 -13.96
CA ARG A 24 -11.31 9.28 -15.40
C ARG A 24 -9.91 8.72 -15.71
N HIS A 25 -8.92 8.98 -14.86
CA HIS A 25 -7.55 8.51 -15.07
C HIS A 25 -7.44 7.02 -14.75
N ARG A 26 -8.03 6.56 -13.64
CA ARG A 26 -8.15 5.13 -13.34
C ARG A 26 -8.96 4.40 -14.39
N PHE A 27 -10.10 4.95 -14.81
CA PHE A 27 -10.91 4.37 -15.87
C PHE A 27 -10.09 4.13 -17.15
N ASN A 28 -9.34 5.14 -17.60
CA ASN A 28 -8.52 5.03 -18.81
C ASN A 28 -7.36 4.02 -18.68
N LYS A 29 -6.89 3.75 -17.46
CA LYS A 29 -5.78 2.83 -17.21
C LYS A 29 -6.23 1.38 -17.01
N ASP A 30 -7.31 1.18 -16.26
CA ASP A 30 -7.69 -0.13 -15.75
C ASP A 30 -8.91 -0.71 -16.49
N VAL A 31 -9.85 0.13 -16.93
CA VAL A 31 -11.10 -0.30 -17.54
C VAL A 31 -11.00 -0.30 -19.06
N ARG A 32 -10.53 0.82 -19.62
CA ARG A 32 -10.42 1.02 -21.07
C ARG A 32 -9.67 -0.08 -21.84
N PRO A 33 -8.50 -0.59 -21.39
CA PRO A 33 -7.80 -1.64 -22.15
C PRO A 33 -8.51 -3.01 -22.11
N ASN A 34 -9.43 -3.21 -21.16
CA ASN A 34 -10.14 -4.47 -20.98
C ASN A 34 -11.53 -4.47 -21.64
N LEU A 35 -11.96 -3.34 -22.20
CA LEU A 35 -13.27 -3.19 -22.86
C LEU A 35 -13.12 -3.04 -24.37
N VAL A 36 -14.17 -3.46 -25.08
CA VAL A 36 -14.29 -3.24 -26.51
C VAL A 36 -14.71 -1.78 -26.76
N GLU A 37 -13.84 -1.01 -27.41
CA GLU A 37 -14.14 0.35 -27.84
C GLU A 37 -15.04 0.34 -29.08
N ILE A 38 -16.25 0.90 -28.96
CA ILE A 38 -17.17 1.06 -30.09
C ILE A 38 -17.06 2.50 -30.60
N PRO A 39 -16.50 2.73 -31.80
CA PRO A 39 -16.41 4.06 -32.38
C PRO A 39 -17.81 4.59 -32.72
N MET A 40 -18.13 5.76 -32.20
CA MET A 40 -19.35 6.52 -32.47
C MET A 40 -19.00 7.75 -33.30
N GLY A 41 -18.96 7.57 -34.61
CA GLY A 41 -18.60 8.61 -35.57
C GLY A 41 -17.10 8.93 -35.57
N VAL A 42 -16.76 10.20 -35.82
CA VAL A 42 -15.37 10.63 -36.08
C VAL A 42 -14.53 10.75 -34.80
N GLN A 43 -15.14 11.14 -33.67
CA GLN A 43 -14.43 11.43 -32.42
C GLN A 43 -15.07 10.78 -31.18
N GLY A 44 -16.23 10.14 -31.33
CA GLY A 44 -16.92 9.50 -30.22
C GLY A 44 -16.42 8.09 -30.01
N VAL A 45 -16.23 7.71 -28.74
CA VAL A 45 -16.07 6.31 -28.33
C VAL A 45 -17.16 6.01 -27.30
N ALA A 46 -17.80 4.86 -27.44
CA ALA A 46 -18.77 4.34 -26.51
C ALA A 46 -18.45 2.89 -26.12
N PHE A 47 -19.00 2.48 -24.99
CA PHE A 47 -18.87 1.15 -24.41
C PHE A 47 -20.25 0.55 -24.21
N ASP A 48 -20.40 -0.77 -24.35
CA ASP A 48 -21.64 -1.44 -23.94
C ASP A 48 -21.70 -1.45 -22.40
N ARG A 49 -22.89 -1.19 -21.87
CA ARG A 49 -23.18 -1.30 -20.44
C ARG A 49 -22.92 -2.71 -19.93
N LEU A 50 -23.28 -3.74 -20.70
CA LEU A 50 -23.07 -5.12 -20.27
C LEU A 50 -21.59 -5.46 -20.11
N ASP A 51 -20.73 -4.94 -20.98
CA ASP A 51 -19.29 -5.14 -20.87
C ASP A 51 -18.72 -4.41 -19.65
N LEU A 52 -19.21 -3.19 -19.37
CA LEU A 52 -18.87 -2.46 -18.15
C LEU A 52 -19.30 -3.23 -16.90
N ASP A 53 -20.53 -3.75 -16.87
CA ASP A 53 -21.05 -4.52 -15.74
C ASP A 53 -20.23 -5.81 -15.52
N ALA A 54 -19.91 -6.55 -16.59
CA ALA A 54 -19.08 -7.75 -16.52
C ALA A 54 -17.67 -7.44 -15.97
N TRP A 55 -17.06 -6.33 -16.42
CA TRP A 55 -15.78 -5.89 -15.87
C TRP A 55 -15.88 -5.53 -14.38
N VAL A 56 -16.98 -4.89 -13.97
CA VAL A 56 -17.21 -4.57 -12.55
C VAL A 56 -17.37 -5.83 -11.71
N ASP A 57 -18.08 -6.84 -12.20
CA ASP A 57 -18.24 -8.12 -11.52
C ASP A 57 -16.88 -8.81 -11.33
N ASP A 58 -16.05 -8.85 -12.37
CA ASP A 58 -14.68 -9.38 -12.30
C ASP A 58 -13.81 -8.56 -11.34
N TYR A 59 -13.96 -7.24 -11.35
CA TYR A 59 -13.27 -6.33 -10.44
C TYR A 59 -13.68 -6.58 -8.99
N ILE A 60 -14.97 -6.79 -8.70
CA ILE A 60 -15.48 -7.11 -7.37
C ILE A 60 -14.95 -8.48 -6.93
N GLN A 61 -14.87 -9.47 -7.81
CA GLN A 61 -14.32 -10.78 -7.46
C GLN A 61 -12.81 -10.72 -7.14
N CYS A 62 -12.05 -9.93 -7.91
CA CYS A 62 -10.60 -9.80 -7.74
C CYS A 62 -10.19 -8.87 -6.58
N SER A 63 -10.91 -7.76 -6.41
CA SER A 63 -10.57 -6.68 -5.47
C SER A 63 -11.46 -6.62 -4.24
N GLY A 64 -12.58 -7.36 -4.26
CA GLY A 64 -13.49 -7.50 -3.14
C GLY A 64 -12.80 -8.15 -1.97
N ARG A 65 -12.21 -7.33 -1.10
CA ARG A 65 -12.01 -7.74 0.29
C ARG A 65 -13.41 -7.97 0.83
N PRO A 66 -13.78 -9.19 1.26
CA PRO A 66 -15.07 -9.37 1.92
C PRO A 66 -15.13 -8.36 3.06
N ALA A 67 -16.18 -7.56 3.09
CA ALA A 67 -16.42 -6.60 4.16
C ALA A 67 -16.68 -7.39 5.45
N VAL A 68 -15.59 -7.86 6.07
CA VAL A 68 -15.48 -8.43 7.42
C VAL A 68 -16.76 -9.11 7.90
N THR A 69 -17.24 -10.14 7.17
CA THR A 69 -18.48 -10.85 7.55
C THR A 69 -18.21 -12.21 8.19
N LYS A 70 -16.95 -12.59 8.39
CA LYS A 70 -16.59 -13.75 9.20
C LYS A 70 -15.42 -13.34 10.08
N GLN A 71 -15.75 -12.95 11.32
CA GLN A 71 -14.83 -12.56 12.38
C GLN A 71 -14.24 -11.14 12.28
N ARG A 72 -15.10 -10.11 12.31
CA ARG A 72 -14.79 -9.06 13.30
C ARG A 72 -15.06 -9.76 14.61
N SER A 73 -13.99 -10.28 15.22
CA SER A 73 -14.06 -10.76 16.59
C SER A 73 -14.91 -9.77 17.39
N LEU A 74 -15.72 -10.32 18.26
CA LEU A 74 -16.48 -9.62 19.30
C LEU A 74 -15.55 -8.85 20.28
N GLU A 75 -14.31 -8.59 19.90
CA GLU A 75 -13.34 -7.81 20.63
C GLU A 75 -13.50 -6.36 20.15
N GLN A 76 -14.30 -5.64 20.93
CA GLN A 76 -14.22 -4.19 21.00
C GLN A 76 -12.76 -3.78 20.98
N TRP A 77 -12.41 -2.91 20.04
CA TRP A 77 -11.08 -2.27 19.97
C TRP A 77 -10.83 -1.29 21.12
N ASP A 78 -11.53 -1.45 22.25
CA ASP A 78 -11.52 -0.54 23.39
C ASP A 78 -11.24 -1.26 24.72
N GLU A 79 -10.31 -2.23 24.74
CA GLU A 79 -9.64 -2.54 26.00
C GLU A 79 -8.45 -1.58 26.17
N LYS A 80 -8.69 -0.56 26.99
CA LYS A 80 -7.80 0.55 27.31
C LYS A 80 -6.58 0.11 28.14
N ASN A 81 -5.79 -0.84 27.63
CA ASN A 81 -4.49 -1.16 28.21
C ASN A 81 -3.41 -0.31 27.56
N ARG A 82 -3.28 0.90 28.09
CA ARG A 82 -2.13 1.78 27.91
C ARG A 82 -0.88 1.03 28.37
N ARG A 83 -0.21 0.29 27.47
CA ARG A 83 1.11 -0.28 27.75
C ARG A 83 2.10 0.87 27.78
N VAL A 84 2.45 1.29 29.00
CA VAL A 84 3.64 2.11 29.25
C VAL A 84 4.81 1.42 28.55
N SER A 85 5.58 2.18 27.78
CA SER A 85 6.82 1.71 27.17
C SER A 85 7.72 1.12 28.27
N SER A 86 7.83 -0.20 28.33
CA SER A 86 9.01 -0.83 28.91
C SER A 86 10.12 -0.67 27.88
N LYS A 87 11.10 0.18 28.21
CA LYS A 87 12.35 0.27 27.46
C LYS A 87 13.04 -1.08 27.57
N GLU A 88 12.85 -1.96 26.59
CA GLU A 88 13.73 -3.10 26.40
C GLU A 88 15.02 -2.59 25.76
N VAL A 89 16.14 -2.92 26.40
CA VAL A 89 17.48 -2.65 25.90
C VAL A 89 17.75 -3.62 24.75
N THR A 90 17.43 -3.20 23.53
CA THR A 90 17.83 -3.94 22.33
C THR A 90 19.29 -3.65 22.04
N ILE A 91 20.16 -4.62 22.32
CA ILE A 91 21.55 -4.63 21.87
C ILE A 91 21.52 -4.81 20.35
N GLY A 92 21.94 -3.78 19.61
CA GLY A 92 22.03 -3.83 18.15
C GLY A 92 23.20 -4.74 17.72
N THR A 93 22.89 -5.94 17.24
CA THR A 93 23.90 -6.84 16.70
C THR A 93 24.23 -6.46 15.26
N SER A 94 25.43 -5.91 15.03
CA SER A 94 25.93 -5.52 13.71
C SER A 94 26.21 -6.75 12.84
N ILE A 95 25.69 -6.77 11.62
CA ILE A 95 25.73 -7.91 10.68
C ILE A 95 27.00 -7.92 9.81
N LYS A 96 27.97 -7.04 10.08
CA LYS A 96 29.24 -7.04 9.34
C LYS A 96 30.17 -8.11 9.91
N ARG A 97 30.45 -9.17 9.15
CA ARG A 97 31.55 -10.09 9.43
C ARG A 97 32.87 -9.32 9.28
N SER A 98 33.40 -8.78 10.37
CA SER A 98 34.78 -8.33 10.45
C SER A 98 35.68 -9.56 10.48
N LEU A 99 36.64 -9.65 9.57
CA LEU A 99 37.68 -10.68 9.58
C LEU A 99 38.60 -10.46 10.79
N ASP A 100 39.01 -11.55 11.44
CA ASP A 100 39.77 -11.55 12.71
C ASP A 100 41.00 -10.63 12.70
N ALA A 101 41.62 -10.42 11.54
CA ALA A 101 42.76 -9.52 11.35
C ALA A 101 42.44 -8.02 11.64
N GLU A 102 41.20 -7.56 11.41
CA GLU A 102 40.82 -6.18 11.76
C GLU A 102 40.66 -6.01 13.27
N PHE A 103 40.19 -7.05 13.97
CA PHE A 103 40.03 -7.04 15.42
C PHE A 103 41.38 -6.99 16.14
N GLU A 104 42.35 -7.80 15.70
CA GLU A 104 43.71 -7.75 16.25
C GLU A 104 44.35 -6.37 16.10
N LYS A 105 44.19 -5.74 14.93
CA LYS A 105 44.73 -4.41 14.65
C LYS A 105 44.10 -3.32 15.53
N ALA A 106 42.81 -3.46 15.86
CA ALA A 106 42.11 -2.58 16.78
C ALA A 106 42.58 -2.77 18.24
N LEU A 107 42.81 -4.01 18.67
CA LEU A 107 43.27 -4.33 20.03
C LEU A 107 44.66 -3.73 20.32
N VAL A 108 45.59 -3.86 19.37
CA VAL A 108 46.93 -3.24 19.49
C VAL A 108 46.86 -1.71 19.61
N ARG A 109 45.93 -1.06 18.89
CA ARG A 109 45.72 0.40 19.02
C ARG A 109 45.16 0.79 20.38
N ALA A 110 44.29 -0.03 20.96
CA ALA A 110 43.70 0.25 22.26
C ALA A 110 44.73 0.12 23.41
N THR A 111 45.59 -0.90 23.36
CA THR A 111 46.55 -1.19 24.43
C THR A 111 47.83 -0.35 24.34
N SER A 112 48.17 0.17 23.15
CA SER A 112 49.40 0.95 22.94
C SER A 112 49.36 2.38 23.51
N LYS A 113 48.20 2.89 23.97
CA LYS A 113 48.11 4.25 24.51
C LYS A 113 48.56 4.29 25.97
N LYS A 114 49.87 4.46 26.17
CA LYS A 114 50.52 4.70 27.48
C LYS A 114 49.86 5.87 28.21
N GLN A 115 49.32 5.62 29.41
CA GLN A 115 48.80 6.69 30.28
C GLN A 115 49.95 7.59 30.74
N LYS A 116 49.81 8.91 30.54
CA LYS A 116 50.71 9.90 31.14
C LYS A 116 50.23 10.14 32.57
N ASN A 117 51.07 9.79 33.55
CA ASN A 117 50.81 10.10 34.94
C ASN A 117 51.21 11.57 35.18
N THR A 118 50.25 12.43 35.53
CA THR A 118 50.52 13.81 35.96
C THR A 118 50.48 13.82 37.47
N LEU A 119 51.66 13.78 38.10
CA LEU A 119 51.80 14.01 39.53
C LEU A 119 51.44 15.47 39.84
N GLN A 120 50.42 15.68 40.67
CA GLN A 120 50.13 16.98 41.29
C GLN A 120 51.01 17.13 42.52
N ASN A 121 51.84 18.19 42.55
CA ASN A 121 52.60 18.61 43.72
C ASN A 121 51.70 19.36 44.71
N VAL A 122 52.06 19.18 45.99
CA VAL A 122 51.52 19.79 47.23
C VAL A 122 51.58 21.31 47.22
#